data_AF-A0A345NP77-F1
#
_entry.id   AF-A0A345NP77-F1
#
_cell.length_a   1.000
_cell.length_b   1.000
_cell.length_c   1.000
_cell.angle_alpha   90.00
_cell.angle_beta   90.00
_cell.angle_gamma   90.00
#
_symmetry.space_group_name_H-M   'P 1'
#
loop_
_entity.id
_entity.type
_entity.pdbx_description
1 polymer ?
#
loop_
_entity_poly.entity_id
_entity_poly.type
_entity_poly.pdbx_seq_one_letter_code
_entity_poly.pdbx_strand_id
1 'polypeptide(L)'
;MGIGGAGGKSGTHLTRAGVWGALLALVATSFLGPAGAAEEQPDTVVSATHGATTDGTADATDIVPSGRTGAPIIRLAGADRYASAVAISRDRYADPAQASVVYLADGAEFSDALTAGTLSDGPVLLVRSHCRAVPTTVLHEIDRIDPQRVVALGGPAAVCDATLATASGGRSTDRIGGANRYETAALIAQRQFPSGSARVYLTRGEVSPDALGGGMLSDGPILLTSRDGASVPAATAAAVQAMGATRVVALGGPAAVSDAVLAEAADGRTTGRLAGRDRYRTAIAIAKHAYPSRTSRVYLARGDGQNFADAVASGMIADGPVLLTPGPCEPVRAATAAFLKERHPTRVVALGGEDALCTSSMRGASLDARPTVDCDVTRCVALTFDDGPGRYTGTLLDTLADYRVPATFFQVGQMVDAYGAYSRRAYLEGHEVANHTWDHTQLTLLTRAQQQWEVDVTDNELNQHGVPDTTLLRPPYGSFNSLTRQLGFPLVIWDVDPRDWDNSPSAATVRSRVMSAVRPGSIVLQHDIHPNSVDAVPLIISDLTAQGYTLVTVSELVPGLRPGDVVYRHGDVRSAGTASSPGDTITLPDGTVLGPFLDEAGVPGVAPSVPLLELLEQQR
;
A
#
# COMPACT_ATOMS: atom_id res chain seq x y z
N MET A 1 4.27 -24.92 -53.08
CA MET A 1 3.83 -25.62 -54.31
C MET A 1 3.58 -27.06 -53.90
N GLY A 2 2.35 -27.50 -53.56
CA GLY A 2 1.24 -27.86 -54.47
C GLY A 2 1.61 -29.14 -55.25
N ILE A 3 0.86 -30.23 -55.40
CA ILE A 3 -0.59 -30.56 -55.40
C ILE A 3 -0.61 -32.13 -55.39
N GLY A 4 -1.34 -32.87 -54.53
CA GLY A 4 -2.70 -33.40 -54.71
C GLY A 4 -2.86 -34.61 -55.67
N GLY A 5 -3.47 -35.73 -55.21
CA GLY A 5 -4.35 -36.56 -56.07
C GLY A 5 -4.30 -38.11 -56.00
N ALA A 6 -5.34 -38.68 -55.36
CA ALA A 6 -6.21 -39.79 -55.83
C ALA A 6 -5.86 -41.30 -55.64
N GLY A 7 -6.77 -42.00 -54.94
CA GLY A 7 -7.62 -43.06 -55.52
C GLY A 7 -7.41 -44.54 -55.10
N GLY A 8 -8.47 -45.23 -54.66
CA GLY A 8 -8.52 -46.72 -54.70
C GLY A 8 -9.52 -47.43 -53.76
N LYS A 9 -10.56 -48.06 -54.32
CA LYS A 9 -11.77 -48.65 -53.69
C LYS A 9 -11.65 -50.09 -53.09
N SER A 10 -12.54 -50.36 -52.11
CA SER A 10 -13.50 -51.50 -51.92
C SER A 10 -13.09 -52.99 -51.75
N GLY A 11 -13.80 -53.68 -50.82
CA GLY A 11 -14.17 -55.12 -50.87
C GLY A 11 -14.22 -55.82 -49.49
N THR A 12 -15.36 -55.87 -48.77
CA THR A 12 -16.34 -56.99 -48.62
C THR A 12 -15.91 -58.22 -47.77
N HIS A 13 -16.60 -58.50 -46.64
CA HIS A 13 -17.61 -59.59 -46.50
C HIS A 13 -18.00 -59.92 -45.02
N LEU A 14 -19.34 -59.98 -44.79
CA LEU A 14 -20.15 -61.02 -44.09
C LEU A 14 -19.74 -61.48 -42.65
N THR A 15 -20.60 -61.76 -41.65
CA THR A 15 -22.05 -62.05 -41.57
C THR A 15 -22.54 -62.16 -40.12
N ARG A 16 -23.80 -61.74 -39.90
CA ARG A 16 -24.90 -62.34 -39.10
C ARG A 16 -24.69 -62.83 -37.65
N ALA A 17 -25.50 -62.30 -36.72
CA ALA A 17 -26.80 -62.85 -36.25
C ALA A 17 -27.17 -62.13 -34.94
N GLY A 18 -28.26 -61.34 -34.85
CA GLY A 18 -29.64 -61.76 -34.54
C GLY A 18 -29.89 -61.64 -33.02
N VAL A 19 -31.06 -61.34 -32.44
CA VAL A 19 -32.44 -61.07 -32.86
C VAL A 19 -33.16 -60.63 -31.55
N TRP A 20 -33.93 -59.52 -31.62
CA TRP A 20 -35.21 -59.21 -30.95
C TRP A 20 -35.41 -59.25 -29.42
N GLY A 21 -36.18 -58.26 -28.93
CA GLY A 21 -37.18 -58.50 -27.88
C GLY A 21 -37.45 -57.33 -26.92
N ALA A 22 -38.45 -56.51 -27.25
CA ALA A 22 -39.00 -55.44 -26.42
C ALA A 22 -39.87 -55.95 -25.25
N LEU A 23 -40.00 -55.20 -24.15
CA LEU A 23 -41.21 -54.43 -23.74
C LEU A 23 -41.17 -54.03 -22.24
N LEU A 24 -41.85 -52.91 -21.95
CA LEU A 24 -42.06 -52.26 -20.65
C LEU A 24 -42.79 -53.10 -19.59
N ALA A 25 -42.52 -52.82 -18.30
CA ALA A 25 -43.56 -52.61 -17.28
C ALA A 25 -43.01 -51.86 -16.04
N LEU A 26 -43.78 -50.86 -15.57
CA LEU A 26 -43.62 -50.11 -14.32
C LEU A 26 -43.71 -51.00 -13.07
N VAL A 27 -42.93 -50.69 -12.02
CA VAL A 27 -43.42 -50.57 -10.63
C VAL A 27 -42.55 -49.54 -9.89
N ALA A 28 -43.19 -48.61 -9.18
CA ALA A 28 -42.57 -47.65 -8.28
C ALA A 28 -42.40 -48.23 -6.86
N THR A 29 -41.27 -47.97 -6.21
CA THR A 29 -41.16 -47.90 -4.74
C THR A 29 -40.01 -46.98 -4.33
N SER A 30 -40.27 -46.21 -3.28
CA SER A 30 -39.56 -45.05 -2.77
C SER A 30 -38.37 -45.38 -1.85
N PHE A 31 -37.60 -44.32 -1.54
CA PHE A 31 -36.62 -44.09 -0.46
C PHE A 31 -35.13 -44.27 -0.77
N LEU A 32 -34.40 -43.14 -0.79
CA LEU A 32 -33.25 -42.77 0.07
C LEU A 32 -32.51 -41.54 -0.53
N GLY A 33 -32.26 -40.50 0.27
CA GLY A 33 -31.33 -39.41 -0.08
C GLY A 33 -29.87 -39.77 0.22
N PRO A 34 -28.90 -38.82 0.31
CA PRO A 34 -28.93 -37.39 -0.01
C PRO A 34 -27.93 -36.97 -1.12
N ALA A 35 -28.03 -35.71 -1.56
CA ALA A 35 -27.34 -35.13 -2.71
C ALA A 35 -25.85 -34.85 -2.48
N GLY A 36 -25.05 -35.23 -3.48
CA GLY A 36 -23.68 -34.79 -3.72
C GLY A 36 -23.61 -33.66 -4.74
N ALA A 37 -22.38 -33.17 -4.88
CA ALA A 37 -21.91 -32.08 -5.74
C ALA A 37 -22.14 -32.26 -7.26
N ALA A 38 -22.06 -31.14 -7.99
CA ALA A 38 -21.71 -31.02 -9.41
C ALA A 38 -21.24 -29.55 -9.62
N GLU A 39 -20.02 -29.23 -10.07
CA GLU A 39 -19.32 -29.49 -11.36
C GLU A 39 -19.77 -28.55 -12.52
N GLU A 40 -18.77 -28.10 -13.27
CA GLU A 40 -18.65 -26.91 -14.13
C GLU A 40 -19.23 -27.00 -15.56
N GLN A 41 -19.62 -25.81 -16.08
CA GLN A 41 -19.46 -25.25 -17.46
C GLN A 41 -20.31 -25.79 -18.64
N PRO A 42 -20.48 -25.07 -19.80
CA PRO A 42 -19.61 -24.03 -20.41
C PRO A 42 -20.25 -22.80 -21.13
N ASP A 43 -19.35 -21.97 -21.67
CA ASP A 43 -19.43 -20.68 -22.39
C ASP A 43 -20.40 -20.52 -23.58
N THR A 44 -20.78 -19.26 -23.86
CA THR A 44 -21.07 -18.77 -25.22
C THR A 44 -20.54 -17.33 -25.45
N VAL A 45 -20.00 -17.15 -26.66
CA VAL A 45 -19.34 -15.95 -27.23
C VAL A 45 -20.33 -15.18 -28.10
N VAL A 46 -20.37 -13.82 -28.08
CA VAL A 46 -20.63 -12.98 -29.28
C VAL A 46 -19.98 -11.58 -29.19
N SER A 47 -19.45 -11.17 -30.35
CA SER A 47 -18.69 -10.02 -30.85
C SER A 47 -19.00 -8.56 -30.44
N ALA A 48 -17.95 -7.75 -30.64
CA ALA A 48 -17.93 -6.28 -30.67
C ALA A 48 -18.40 -5.66 -32.00
N THR A 49 -19.01 -4.48 -31.92
CA THR A 49 -19.07 -3.47 -32.99
C THR A 49 -19.08 -2.05 -32.42
N HIS A 50 -18.32 -1.15 -33.07
CA HIS A 50 -18.22 0.30 -32.84
C HIS A 50 -19.54 1.06 -33.08
N GLY A 51 -19.78 2.11 -32.28
CA GLY A 51 -20.78 3.16 -32.55
C GLY A 51 -20.79 4.21 -31.43
N ALA A 52 -20.62 5.48 -31.77
CA ALA A 52 -20.46 6.60 -30.83
C ALA A 52 -21.80 7.28 -30.46
N THR A 53 -21.76 7.97 -29.31
CA THR A 53 -22.54 9.15 -28.86
C THR A 53 -23.75 9.00 -27.92
N THR A 54 -23.80 10.00 -27.01
CA THR A 54 -24.83 10.57 -26.12
C THR A 54 -25.23 9.88 -24.81
N ASP A 55 -24.70 10.45 -23.72
CA ASP A 55 -25.40 11.11 -22.59
C ASP A 55 -26.64 10.43 -21.97
N GLY A 56 -26.61 10.26 -20.63
CA GLY A 56 -27.78 9.92 -19.84
C GLY A 56 -27.55 8.90 -18.71
N THR A 57 -27.46 9.42 -17.48
CA THR A 57 -27.87 8.81 -16.20
C THR A 57 -27.18 7.51 -15.76
N ALA A 58 -26.14 7.64 -14.95
CA ALA A 58 -25.66 6.58 -14.06
C ALA A 58 -26.56 6.52 -12.82
N ASP A 59 -27.27 5.41 -12.68
CA ASP A 59 -28.05 5.06 -11.50
C ASP A 59 -27.12 4.67 -10.35
N ALA A 60 -27.46 5.14 -9.16
CA ALA A 60 -26.72 4.96 -7.93
C ALA A 60 -27.03 3.58 -7.33
N THR A 61 -26.01 2.78 -7.05
CA THR A 61 -25.94 1.85 -5.90
C THR A 61 -24.62 1.06 -5.95
N ASP A 62 -23.58 1.64 -5.36
CA ASP A 62 -22.54 0.88 -4.65
C ASP A 62 -21.85 1.84 -3.67
N ILE A 63 -22.42 1.94 -2.46
CA ILE A 63 -21.82 2.69 -1.36
C ILE A 63 -20.62 1.88 -0.87
N VAL A 64 -19.43 2.29 -1.32
CA VAL A 64 -18.14 1.84 -0.78
C VAL A 64 -18.05 2.25 0.69
N PRO A 65 -17.68 1.37 1.63
CA PRO A 65 -17.49 1.75 3.02
C PRO A 65 -16.35 2.77 3.13
N SER A 66 -16.71 4.01 3.46
CA SER A 66 -15.84 5.15 3.71
C SER A 66 -15.12 5.02 5.06
N GLY A 67 -13.89 5.55 5.14
CA GLY A 67 -13.25 5.91 6.41
C GLY A 67 -12.15 5.01 6.97
N ARG A 68 -11.41 4.24 6.16
CA ARG A 68 -10.21 3.53 6.67
C ARG A 68 -8.99 4.44 6.63
N THR A 69 -8.16 4.35 7.67
CA THR A 69 -6.78 4.85 7.69
C THR A 69 -5.78 3.73 7.84
N GLY A 70 -4.53 3.96 7.45
CA GLY A 70 -3.60 2.88 7.15
C GLY A 70 -2.23 2.97 7.82
N ALA A 71 -1.41 1.93 7.71
CA ALA A 71 -0.02 1.94 8.20
C ALA A 71 0.82 2.99 7.45
N PRO A 72 1.68 3.79 8.13
CA PRO A 72 2.48 4.81 7.47
C PRO A 72 3.21 4.30 6.22
N ILE A 73 3.06 5.05 5.12
CA ILE A 73 3.70 4.73 3.84
C ILE A 73 5.06 5.39 3.83
N ILE A 74 6.11 4.58 3.71
CA ILE A 74 7.47 5.08 3.41
C ILE A 74 7.73 4.84 1.94
N ARG A 75 8.26 5.83 1.22
CA ARG A 75 8.67 5.66 -0.18
C ARG A 75 10.19 5.69 -0.28
N LEU A 76 10.76 4.61 -0.79
CA LEU A 76 12.17 4.51 -1.15
C LEU A 76 12.29 4.71 -2.65
N ALA A 77 12.55 5.94 -3.07
CA ALA A 77 12.60 6.33 -4.47
C ALA A 77 13.58 7.48 -4.71
N GLY A 78 13.99 7.64 -5.96
CA GLY A 78 14.59 8.87 -6.44
C GLY A 78 14.03 9.28 -7.81
N ALA A 79 14.70 10.23 -8.47
CA ALA A 79 14.27 10.75 -9.77
C ALA A 79 14.24 9.68 -10.89
N ASP A 80 14.98 8.60 -10.72
CA ASP A 80 15.03 7.46 -11.63
C ASP A 80 15.40 6.18 -10.87
N ARG A 81 15.47 5.05 -11.58
CA ARG A 81 15.82 3.73 -11.03
C ARG A 81 17.19 3.69 -10.33
N TYR A 82 18.14 4.52 -10.76
CA TYR A 82 19.48 4.56 -10.15
C TYR A 82 19.40 5.24 -8.79
N ALA A 83 18.68 6.36 -8.72
CA ALA A 83 18.42 7.06 -7.47
C ALA A 83 17.51 6.25 -6.52
N SER A 84 16.56 5.46 -7.04
CA SER A 84 15.78 4.51 -6.23
C SER A 84 16.66 3.42 -5.61
N ALA A 85 17.58 2.81 -6.38
CA ALA A 85 18.53 1.84 -5.84
C ALA A 85 19.40 2.44 -4.72
N VAL A 86 19.81 3.71 -4.86
CA VAL A 86 20.51 4.45 -3.80
C VAL A 86 19.62 4.69 -2.57
N ALA A 87 18.34 5.04 -2.75
CA ALA A 87 17.40 5.20 -1.64
C ALA A 87 17.20 3.88 -0.86
N ILE A 88 17.09 2.75 -1.57
CA ILE A 88 17.00 1.41 -0.96
C ILE A 88 18.30 1.06 -0.22
N SER A 89 19.46 1.36 -0.81
CA SER A 89 20.77 1.18 -0.17
C SER A 89 20.87 1.94 1.15
N ARG A 90 20.44 3.20 1.18
CA ARG A 90 20.48 4.05 2.39
C ARG A 90 19.53 3.59 3.49
N ASP A 91 18.37 3.06 3.13
CA ASP A 91 17.44 2.47 4.11
C ASP A 91 18.03 1.21 4.75
N ARG A 92 18.59 0.30 3.94
CA ARG A 92 19.18 -0.96 4.42
C ARG A 92 20.52 -0.78 5.14
N TYR A 93 21.36 0.10 4.62
CA TYR A 93 22.71 0.41 5.12
C TYR A 93 22.76 1.85 5.63
N ALA A 94 21.82 2.18 6.52
CA ALA A 94 21.78 3.45 7.23
C ALA A 94 23.09 3.69 8.00
N ASP A 95 23.63 2.62 8.59
CA ASP A 95 25.03 2.53 8.97
C ASP A 95 25.84 1.94 7.79
N PRO A 96 26.62 2.76 7.05
CA PRO A 96 27.39 2.29 5.90
C PRO A 96 28.44 1.23 6.26
N ALA A 97 28.92 1.18 7.51
CA ALA A 97 29.93 0.19 7.94
C ALA A 97 29.43 -1.27 7.86
N GLN A 98 28.12 -1.48 7.73
CA GLN A 98 27.52 -2.80 7.56
C GLN A 98 27.69 -3.38 6.14
N ALA A 99 28.06 -2.55 5.16
CA ALA A 99 28.32 -2.98 3.78
C ALA A 99 29.83 -3.02 3.50
N SER A 100 30.36 -4.23 3.31
CA SER A 100 31.78 -4.42 2.97
C SER A 100 32.04 -4.42 1.46
N VAL A 101 30.99 -4.65 0.68
CA VAL A 101 31.01 -4.77 -0.78
C VAL A 101 29.93 -3.86 -1.38
N VAL A 102 30.14 -3.37 -2.60
CA VAL A 102 29.05 -2.86 -3.45
C VAL A 102 28.98 -3.67 -4.73
N TYR A 103 27.79 -4.13 -5.08
CA TYR A 103 27.51 -4.86 -6.31
C TYR A 103 26.95 -3.92 -7.37
N LEU A 104 27.46 -4.01 -8.59
CA LEU A 104 26.97 -3.25 -9.74
C LEU A 104 26.22 -4.16 -10.70
N ALA A 105 25.01 -3.76 -11.07
CA ALA A 105 24.17 -4.44 -12.04
C ALA A 105 23.71 -3.49 -13.15
N ASP A 106 23.48 -4.01 -14.35
CA ASP A 106 22.89 -3.23 -15.45
C ASP A 106 21.44 -2.83 -15.10
N GLY A 107 21.14 -1.54 -15.17
CA GLY A 107 19.84 -0.97 -14.81
C GLY A 107 18.74 -1.14 -15.86
N ALA A 108 19.04 -1.62 -17.07
CA ALA A 108 18.05 -1.94 -18.10
C ALA A 108 17.95 -3.45 -18.37
N GLU A 109 19.07 -4.18 -18.34
CA GLU A 109 19.19 -5.60 -18.63
C GLU A 109 19.72 -6.39 -17.42
N PHE A 110 18.89 -6.54 -16.40
CA PHE A 110 19.27 -7.11 -15.10
C PHE A 110 19.25 -8.65 -15.06
N SER A 111 19.31 -9.32 -16.22
CA SER A 111 19.22 -10.79 -16.29
C SER A 111 20.35 -11.53 -15.58
N ASP A 112 21.52 -10.92 -15.50
CA ASP A 112 22.69 -11.45 -14.78
C ASP A 112 22.66 -11.15 -13.28
N ALA A 113 21.76 -10.26 -12.84
CA ALA A 113 21.59 -9.87 -11.44
C ALA A 113 20.28 -10.40 -10.81
N LEU A 114 19.51 -11.24 -11.51
CA LEU A 114 18.24 -11.77 -11.02
C LEU A 114 18.34 -12.50 -9.68
N THR A 115 19.48 -13.16 -9.44
CA THR A 115 19.72 -13.91 -8.19
C THR A 115 20.57 -13.14 -7.18
N ALA A 116 20.99 -11.91 -7.52
CA ALA A 116 21.82 -11.07 -6.69
C ALA A 116 21.13 -10.63 -5.40
N GLY A 117 19.81 -10.72 -5.32
CA GLY A 117 19.06 -10.48 -4.09
C GLY A 117 19.49 -11.37 -2.93
N THR A 118 20.03 -12.56 -3.21
CA THR A 118 20.55 -13.45 -2.16
C THR A 118 21.85 -12.96 -1.51
N LEU A 119 22.53 -11.97 -2.09
CA LEU A 119 23.76 -11.39 -1.55
C LEU A 119 23.43 -10.49 -0.33
N SER A 120 24.15 -10.71 0.77
CA SER A 120 23.82 -10.07 2.06
C SER A 120 24.91 -9.16 2.62
N ASP A 121 26.08 -9.06 1.97
CA ASP A 121 27.28 -8.34 2.44
C ASP A 121 27.49 -6.96 1.78
N GLY A 122 26.53 -6.52 0.96
CA GLY A 122 26.59 -5.26 0.24
C GLY A 122 25.32 -4.90 -0.53
N PRO A 123 25.12 -3.64 -0.93
CA PRO A 123 23.98 -3.25 -1.76
C PRO A 123 24.20 -3.59 -3.24
N VAL A 124 23.09 -3.81 -3.96
CA VAL A 124 23.05 -3.86 -5.42
C VAL A 124 22.69 -2.47 -5.96
N LEU A 125 23.65 -1.78 -6.54
CA LEU A 125 23.46 -0.51 -7.22
C LEU A 125 23.37 -0.70 -8.73
N LEU A 126 22.55 0.13 -9.37
CA LEU A 126 22.31 0.06 -10.81
C LEU A 126 23.26 0.98 -11.56
N VAL A 127 23.79 0.53 -12.70
CA VAL A 127 24.58 1.34 -13.63
C VAL A 127 23.92 1.38 -15.00
N ARG A 128 24.24 2.40 -15.80
CA ARG A 128 23.67 2.56 -17.14
C ARG A 128 24.25 1.50 -18.09
N SER A 129 23.39 0.93 -18.91
CA SER A 129 23.77 -0.04 -19.93
C SER A 129 24.70 0.55 -20.99
N HIS A 130 25.34 -0.33 -21.77
CA HIS A 130 26.20 0.04 -22.89
C HIS A 130 27.39 0.94 -22.47
N CYS A 131 27.97 0.67 -21.30
CA CYS A 131 29.15 1.37 -20.78
C CYS A 131 29.00 2.89 -20.68
N ARG A 132 27.76 3.40 -20.55
CA ARG A 132 27.54 4.82 -20.34
C ARG A 132 28.09 5.25 -18.97
N ALA A 133 28.34 6.55 -18.83
CA ALA A 133 28.88 7.12 -17.60
C ALA A 133 28.06 6.68 -16.37
N VAL A 134 28.78 6.27 -15.32
CA VAL A 134 28.17 5.91 -14.02
C VAL A 134 27.38 7.12 -13.52
N PRO A 135 26.11 6.95 -13.13
CA PRO A 135 25.34 8.04 -12.52
C PRO A 135 26.07 8.61 -11.32
N THR A 136 26.12 9.95 -11.20
CA THR A 136 26.77 10.62 -10.07
C THR A 136 26.16 10.22 -8.74
N THR A 137 24.84 9.99 -8.70
CA THR A 137 24.11 9.51 -7.51
C THR A 137 24.66 8.18 -6.99
N VAL A 138 25.04 7.28 -7.90
CA VAL A 138 25.60 5.96 -7.60
C VAL A 138 27.03 6.10 -7.11
N LEU A 139 27.85 6.96 -7.74
CA LEU A 139 29.21 7.25 -7.27
C LEU A 139 29.20 7.79 -5.83
N HIS A 140 28.34 8.77 -5.55
CA HIS A 140 28.20 9.32 -4.20
C HIS A 140 27.76 8.28 -3.16
N GLU A 141 26.95 7.29 -3.56
CA GLU A 141 26.54 6.22 -2.66
C GLU A 141 27.67 5.22 -2.40
N ILE A 142 28.46 4.87 -3.42
CA ILE A 142 29.67 4.05 -3.24
C ILE A 142 30.65 4.75 -2.30
N ASP A 143 30.85 6.06 -2.45
CA ASP A 143 31.73 6.83 -1.56
C ASP A 143 31.18 6.96 -0.15
N ARG A 144 29.85 7.05 0.03
CA ARG A 144 29.20 7.04 1.36
C ARG A 144 29.42 5.71 2.08
N ILE A 145 29.29 4.60 1.35
CA ILE A 145 29.49 3.24 1.89
C ILE A 145 30.96 2.99 2.20
N ASP A 146 31.85 3.51 1.36
CA ASP A 146 33.29 3.25 1.36
C ASP A 146 33.63 1.75 1.44
N PRO A 147 33.16 0.95 0.46
CA PRO A 147 33.31 -0.50 0.53
C PRO A 147 34.77 -0.91 0.34
N GLN A 148 35.14 -2.07 0.87
CA GLN A 148 36.47 -2.65 0.62
C GLN A 148 36.64 -3.05 -0.86
N ARG A 149 35.51 -3.38 -1.52
CA ARG A 149 35.49 -3.87 -2.90
C ARG A 149 34.22 -3.46 -3.64
N VAL A 150 34.37 -3.21 -4.95
CA VAL A 150 33.25 -3.03 -5.88
C VAL A 150 33.22 -4.20 -6.86
N VAL A 151 32.07 -4.86 -7.01
CA VAL A 151 31.92 -6.11 -7.75
C VAL A 151 30.94 -5.93 -8.90
N ALA A 152 31.35 -6.26 -10.12
CA ALA A 152 30.44 -6.31 -11.26
C ALA A 152 29.66 -7.64 -11.29
N LEU A 153 28.34 -7.57 -11.46
CA LEU A 153 27.48 -8.73 -11.70
C LEU A 153 27.27 -8.92 -13.21
N GLY A 154 27.57 -10.10 -13.71
CA GLY A 154 27.54 -10.44 -15.13
C GLY A 154 28.85 -10.17 -15.86
N GLY A 155 28.86 -10.47 -17.15
CA GLY A 155 30.02 -10.27 -18.02
C GLY A 155 30.29 -8.79 -18.36
N PRO A 156 31.39 -8.48 -19.06
CA PRO A 156 31.70 -7.11 -19.50
C PRO A 156 30.63 -6.46 -20.38
N ALA A 157 29.76 -7.26 -21.01
CA ALA A 157 28.61 -6.75 -21.76
C ALA A 157 27.49 -6.18 -20.86
N ALA A 158 27.35 -6.69 -19.62
CA ALA A 158 26.38 -6.19 -18.66
C ALA A 158 26.96 -5.01 -17.86
N VAL A 159 28.16 -5.18 -17.30
CA VAL A 159 28.88 -4.10 -16.60
C VAL A 159 30.29 -4.04 -17.15
N CYS A 160 30.59 -2.98 -17.90
CA CYS A 160 31.87 -2.85 -18.59
C CYS A 160 33.03 -2.60 -17.62
N ASP A 161 34.24 -3.02 -18.00
CA ASP A 161 35.43 -2.84 -17.15
C ASP A 161 35.73 -1.37 -16.88
N ALA A 162 35.47 -0.48 -17.84
CA ALA A 162 35.58 0.97 -17.64
C ALA A 162 34.57 1.48 -16.59
N THR A 163 33.32 1.01 -16.65
CA THR A 163 32.28 1.35 -15.67
C THR A 163 32.66 0.87 -14.27
N LEU A 164 33.15 -0.37 -14.16
CA LEU A 164 33.64 -0.94 -12.90
C LEU A 164 34.85 -0.16 -12.35
N ALA A 165 35.82 0.17 -13.20
CA ALA A 165 36.98 0.95 -12.82
C ALA A 165 36.59 2.35 -12.31
N THR A 166 35.72 3.07 -13.04
CA THR A 166 35.21 4.38 -12.62
C THR A 166 34.45 4.29 -11.29
N ALA A 167 33.55 3.32 -11.17
CA ALA A 167 32.75 3.14 -9.96
C ALA A 167 33.60 2.75 -8.73
N SER A 168 34.69 2.02 -8.93
CA SER A 168 35.57 1.60 -7.84
C SER A 168 36.32 2.76 -7.18
N GLY A 169 36.60 3.85 -7.92
CA GLY A 169 37.40 4.96 -7.41
C GLY A 169 38.81 4.54 -6.93
N GLY A 170 39.36 3.44 -7.47
CA GLY A 170 40.66 2.88 -7.06
C GLY A 170 40.59 1.81 -5.96
N ARG A 171 39.38 1.49 -5.46
CA ARG A 171 39.14 0.34 -4.55
C ARG A 171 39.34 -0.99 -5.28
N SER A 172 39.45 -2.08 -4.52
CA SER A 172 39.54 -3.43 -5.10
C SER A 172 38.33 -3.71 -5.98
N THR A 173 38.54 -4.30 -7.14
CA THR A 173 37.47 -4.72 -8.05
C THR A 173 37.44 -6.23 -8.23
N ASP A 174 36.25 -6.75 -8.50
CA ASP A 174 36.03 -8.17 -8.79
C ASP A 174 34.81 -8.32 -9.73
N ARG A 175 34.59 -9.51 -10.25
CA ARG A 175 33.47 -9.80 -11.15
C ARG A 175 32.88 -11.18 -10.86
N ILE A 176 31.57 -11.21 -10.71
CA ILE A 176 30.78 -12.45 -10.65
C ILE A 176 29.97 -12.53 -11.94
N GLY A 177 30.52 -13.17 -12.97
CA GLY A 177 29.89 -13.28 -14.27
C GLY A 177 30.38 -14.51 -15.05
N GLY A 178 29.44 -15.36 -15.46
CA GLY A 178 29.71 -16.50 -16.33
C GLY A 178 29.49 -16.19 -17.80
N ALA A 179 29.58 -17.21 -18.67
CA ALA A 179 29.31 -17.03 -20.10
C ALA A 179 27.85 -16.69 -20.41
N ASN A 180 26.95 -16.95 -19.45
CA ASN A 180 25.52 -16.68 -19.53
C ASN A 180 24.95 -16.52 -18.11
N ARG A 181 23.68 -16.12 -18.03
CA ARG A 181 22.95 -15.91 -16.76
C ARG A 181 22.90 -17.13 -15.84
N TYR A 182 22.92 -18.35 -16.39
CA TYR A 182 22.83 -19.58 -15.58
C TYR A 182 24.15 -19.82 -14.84
N GLU A 183 25.27 -19.63 -15.53
CA GLU A 183 26.60 -19.67 -14.93
C GLU A 183 26.80 -18.51 -13.95
N THR A 184 26.37 -17.29 -14.29
CA THR A 184 26.39 -16.16 -13.36
C THR A 184 25.60 -16.47 -12.07
N ALA A 185 24.40 -17.05 -12.20
CA ALA A 185 23.61 -17.46 -11.03
C ALA A 185 24.31 -18.52 -10.17
N ALA A 186 24.98 -19.50 -10.80
CA ALA A 186 25.78 -20.49 -10.09
C ALA A 186 26.97 -19.86 -9.34
N LEU A 187 27.63 -18.85 -9.93
CA LEU A 187 28.72 -18.13 -9.27
C LEU A 187 28.23 -17.26 -8.11
N ILE A 188 27.08 -16.60 -8.25
CA ILE A 188 26.42 -15.86 -7.15
C ILE A 188 26.08 -16.83 -6.00
N ALA A 189 25.52 -18.00 -6.32
CA ALA A 189 25.21 -19.03 -5.33
C ALA A 189 26.46 -19.49 -4.57
N GLN A 190 27.57 -19.77 -5.27
CA GLN A 190 28.83 -20.17 -4.66
C GLN A 190 29.44 -19.06 -3.79
N ARG A 191 29.28 -17.78 -4.17
CA ARG A 191 29.78 -16.63 -3.40
C ARG A 191 29.04 -16.45 -2.09
N GLN A 192 27.71 -16.63 -2.10
CA GLN A 192 26.87 -16.47 -0.90
C GLN A 192 26.89 -17.71 -0.01
N PHE A 193 26.98 -18.90 -0.61
CA PHE A 193 26.95 -20.19 0.09
C PHE A 193 28.24 -21.00 -0.17
N PRO A 194 29.42 -20.51 0.27
CA PRO A 194 30.69 -21.16 -0.03
C PRO A 194 30.82 -22.56 0.57
N SER A 195 30.07 -22.87 1.63
CA SER A 195 30.01 -24.18 2.27
C SER A 195 28.88 -25.08 1.73
N GLY A 196 28.18 -24.65 0.67
CA GLY A 196 26.98 -25.28 0.17
C GLY A 196 25.71 -24.89 0.92
N SER A 197 24.58 -25.46 0.51
CA SER A 197 23.26 -25.26 1.11
C SER A 197 22.41 -26.52 0.98
N ALA A 198 21.76 -26.93 2.07
CA ALA A 198 20.86 -28.07 2.08
C ALA A 198 19.63 -27.87 1.17
N ARG A 199 19.25 -26.62 0.91
CA ARG A 199 18.13 -26.25 0.04
C ARG A 199 18.62 -25.37 -1.11
N VAL A 200 18.09 -25.62 -2.30
CA VAL A 200 18.28 -24.77 -3.48
C VAL A 200 16.92 -24.41 -4.08
N TYR A 201 16.78 -23.18 -4.54
CA TYR A 201 15.59 -22.68 -5.20
C TYR A 201 15.79 -22.59 -6.71
N LEU A 202 14.77 -22.98 -7.48
CA LEU A 202 14.76 -22.90 -8.94
C LEU A 202 13.70 -21.92 -9.41
N THR A 203 14.07 -21.03 -10.30
CA THR A 203 13.15 -20.14 -11.01
C THR A 203 13.52 -20.07 -12.48
N ARG A 204 12.61 -19.58 -13.31
CA ARG A 204 12.83 -19.46 -14.75
C ARG A 204 13.92 -18.44 -15.05
N GLY A 205 14.76 -18.72 -16.03
CA GLY A 205 15.87 -17.83 -16.43
C GLY A 205 15.49 -16.63 -17.30
N GLU A 206 14.21 -16.37 -17.50
CA GLU A 206 13.74 -15.05 -17.95
C GLU A 206 13.54 -14.13 -16.74
N VAL A 207 13.35 -12.84 -16.98
CA VAL A 207 12.98 -11.93 -15.91
C VAL A 207 11.60 -12.36 -15.36
N SER A 208 11.61 -13.10 -14.26
CA SER A 208 10.41 -13.63 -13.63
C SER A 208 10.13 -12.91 -12.31
N PRO A 209 8.88 -12.48 -12.06
CA PRO A 209 8.41 -12.05 -10.75
C PRO A 209 8.80 -13.00 -9.60
N ASP A 210 8.84 -14.30 -9.87
CA ASP A 210 9.12 -15.33 -8.86
C ASP A 210 10.59 -15.31 -8.42
N ALA A 211 11.51 -14.94 -9.34
CA ALA A 211 12.94 -14.77 -9.03
C ALA A 211 13.17 -13.59 -8.08
N LEU A 212 12.43 -12.48 -8.28
CA LEU A 212 12.54 -11.27 -7.48
C LEU A 212 12.05 -11.50 -6.06
N GLY A 213 10.92 -12.18 -5.91
CA GLY A 213 10.44 -12.62 -4.60
C GLY A 213 11.44 -13.52 -3.90
N GLY A 214 12.22 -14.32 -4.64
CA GLY A 214 13.22 -15.22 -4.06
C GLY A 214 14.37 -14.50 -3.35
N GLY A 215 14.67 -13.23 -3.65
CA GLY A 215 15.81 -12.51 -3.06
C GLY A 215 15.81 -12.49 -1.54
N MET A 216 14.62 -12.48 -0.92
CA MET A 216 14.46 -12.50 0.54
C MET A 216 14.73 -13.86 1.21
N LEU A 217 14.99 -14.92 0.42
CA LEU A 217 15.27 -16.27 0.94
C LEU A 217 16.73 -16.35 1.42
N SER A 218 16.90 -16.57 2.71
CA SER A 218 18.21 -16.69 3.36
C SER A 218 18.68 -18.15 3.55
N ASP A 219 17.79 -19.12 3.32
CA ASP A 219 18.02 -20.54 3.61
C ASP A 219 18.43 -21.37 2.37
N GLY A 220 18.77 -20.71 1.26
CA GLY A 220 19.35 -21.35 0.08
C GLY A 220 19.49 -20.43 -1.13
N PRO A 221 20.39 -20.74 -2.07
CA PRO A 221 20.57 -19.93 -3.27
C PRO A 221 19.44 -20.12 -4.27
N ILE A 222 19.29 -19.12 -5.14
CA ILE A 222 18.43 -19.18 -6.32
C ILE A 222 19.29 -19.54 -7.52
N LEU A 223 18.86 -20.56 -8.27
CA LEU A 223 19.41 -20.93 -9.56
C LEU A 223 18.33 -20.83 -10.64
N LEU A 224 18.79 -20.76 -11.89
CA LEU A 224 17.94 -20.47 -13.04
C LEU A 224 17.76 -21.70 -13.92
N THR A 225 16.52 -22.07 -14.26
CA THR A 225 16.22 -23.00 -15.35
C THR A 225 16.30 -22.27 -16.69
N SER A 226 16.09 -22.97 -17.82
CA SER A 226 16.02 -22.32 -19.13
C SER A 226 14.99 -21.17 -19.17
N ARG A 227 15.12 -20.27 -20.15
CA ARG A 227 14.23 -19.11 -20.30
C ARG A 227 12.75 -19.46 -20.40
N ASP A 228 12.41 -20.60 -20.98
CA ASP A 228 11.05 -21.13 -21.07
C ASP A 228 10.67 -22.05 -19.89
N GLY A 229 11.60 -22.29 -18.96
CA GLY A 229 11.41 -23.19 -17.82
C GLY A 229 11.21 -24.66 -18.21
N ALA A 230 11.57 -25.04 -19.43
CA ALA A 230 11.35 -26.37 -19.99
C ALA A 230 12.58 -27.30 -19.92
N SER A 231 13.74 -26.81 -19.47
CA SER A 231 14.96 -27.62 -19.33
C SER A 231 15.86 -27.12 -18.20
N VAL A 232 16.75 -28.00 -17.73
CA VAL A 232 17.78 -27.69 -16.72
C VAL A 232 19.11 -27.39 -17.42
N PRO A 233 19.62 -26.14 -17.37
CA PRO A 233 20.96 -25.84 -17.88
C PRO A 233 22.03 -26.64 -17.14
N ALA A 234 23.09 -27.06 -17.86
CA ALA A 234 24.19 -27.84 -17.27
C ALA A 234 24.84 -27.13 -16.06
N ALA A 235 25.01 -25.81 -16.13
CA ALA A 235 25.52 -25.01 -15.01
C ALA A 235 24.62 -25.08 -13.78
N THR A 236 23.29 -25.13 -13.97
CA THR A 236 22.31 -25.26 -12.89
C THR A 236 22.36 -26.64 -12.25
N ALA A 237 22.39 -27.70 -13.06
CA ALA A 237 22.52 -29.07 -12.54
C ALA A 237 23.83 -29.25 -11.74
N ALA A 238 24.95 -28.76 -12.28
CA ALA A 238 26.24 -28.80 -11.59
C ALA A 238 26.23 -28.00 -10.28
N ALA A 239 25.58 -26.83 -10.26
CA ALA A 239 25.47 -26.01 -9.06
C ALA A 239 24.60 -26.67 -7.97
N VAL A 240 23.47 -27.32 -8.33
CA VAL A 240 22.66 -28.09 -7.36
C VAL A 240 23.50 -29.17 -6.68
N GLN A 241 24.32 -29.88 -7.45
CA GLN A 241 25.23 -30.91 -6.92
C GLN A 241 26.34 -30.31 -6.05
N ALA A 242 26.99 -29.24 -6.51
CA ALA A 242 28.06 -28.56 -5.79
C ALA A 242 27.60 -27.96 -4.45
N MET A 243 26.35 -27.48 -4.37
CA MET A 243 25.76 -26.99 -3.13
C MET A 243 25.52 -28.11 -2.09
N GLY A 244 25.61 -29.39 -2.47
CA GLY A 244 25.26 -30.49 -1.57
C GLY A 244 23.78 -30.48 -1.18
N ALA A 245 22.92 -29.97 -2.07
CA ALA A 245 21.50 -29.82 -1.78
C ALA A 245 20.84 -31.18 -1.50
N THR A 246 20.03 -31.23 -0.46
CA THR A 246 19.15 -32.39 -0.15
C THR A 246 17.71 -32.12 -0.57
N ARG A 247 17.38 -30.84 -0.78
CA ARG A 247 16.06 -30.38 -1.22
C ARG A 247 16.16 -29.34 -2.33
N VAL A 248 15.35 -29.52 -3.37
CA VAL A 248 15.23 -28.58 -4.49
C VAL A 248 13.80 -28.05 -4.56
N VAL A 249 13.64 -26.74 -4.57
CA VAL A 249 12.32 -26.08 -4.44
C VAL A 249 12.08 -25.16 -5.64
N ALA A 250 10.99 -25.38 -6.38
CA ALA A 250 10.59 -24.45 -7.43
C ALA A 250 9.94 -23.19 -6.85
N LEU A 251 10.34 -22.02 -7.34
CA LEU A 251 9.64 -20.75 -7.17
C LEU A 251 8.72 -20.54 -8.37
N GLY A 252 7.42 -20.38 -8.12
CA GLY A 252 6.40 -20.29 -9.17
C GLY A 252 5.73 -21.62 -9.48
N GLY A 253 4.61 -21.55 -10.21
CA GLY A 253 3.81 -22.72 -10.60
C GLY A 253 4.47 -23.60 -11.67
N PRO A 254 3.85 -24.74 -12.05
CA PRO A 254 4.34 -25.60 -13.12
C PRO A 254 4.54 -24.89 -14.47
N ALA A 255 3.80 -23.80 -14.71
CA ALA A 255 3.97 -22.95 -15.88
C ALA A 255 5.28 -22.14 -15.87
N ALA A 256 5.92 -21.92 -14.72
CA ALA A 256 7.22 -21.26 -14.60
C ALA A 256 8.37 -22.28 -14.58
N VAL A 257 8.24 -23.31 -13.75
CA VAL A 257 9.15 -24.46 -13.66
C VAL A 257 8.30 -25.72 -13.61
N SER A 258 8.29 -26.50 -14.70
CA SER A 258 7.48 -27.72 -14.79
C SER A 258 7.91 -28.77 -13.75
N ASP A 259 7.01 -29.68 -13.40
CA ASP A 259 7.34 -30.77 -12.46
C ASP A 259 8.42 -31.69 -13.01
N ALA A 260 8.47 -31.88 -14.34
CA ALA A 260 9.53 -32.64 -15.01
C ALA A 260 10.90 -31.98 -14.84
N VAL A 261 10.99 -30.66 -15.07
CA VAL A 261 12.23 -29.90 -14.91
C VAL A 261 12.66 -29.83 -13.44
N LEU A 262 11.72 -29.69 -12.52
CA LEU A 262 12.01 -29.75 -11.08
C LEU A 262 12.56 -31.12 -10.67
N ALA A 263 11.96 -32.21 -11.16
CA ALA A 263 12.41 -33.57 -10.88
C ALA A 263 13.78 -33.85 -11.50
N GLU A 264 14.02 -33.39 -12.73
CA GLU A 264 15.31 -33.48 -13.42
C GLU A 264 16.41 -32.77 -12.63
N ALA A 265 16.18 -31.51 -12.23
CA ALA A 265 17.15 -30.74 -11.47
C ALA A 265 17.36 -31.29 -10.05
N ALA A 266 16.34 -31.92 -9.45
CA ALA A 266 16.46 -32.56 -8.15
C ALA A 266 17.30 -33.83 -8.20
N ASP A 267 17.31 -34.57 -9.32
CA ASP A 267 18.16 -35.75 -9.51
C ASP A 267 18.05 -36.72 -8.30
N GLY A 268 16.81 -37.11 -8.00
CA GLY A 268 16.46 -37.99 -6.87
C GLY A 268 16.34 -37.34 -5.48
N ARG A 269 16.63 -36.03 -5.35
CA ARG A 269 16.48 -35.26 -4.10
C ARG A 269 15.02 -34.93 -3.78
N THR A 270 14.77 -34.53 -2.54
CA THR A 270 13.42 -34.10 -2.13
C THR A 270 13.01 -32.84 -2.89
N THR A 271 11.80 -32.81 -3.42
CA THR A 271 11.28 -31.63 -4.13
C THR A 271 10.34 -30.80 -3.25
N GLY A 272 10.12 -29.55 -3.64
CA GLY A 272 9.10 -28.67 -3.06
C GLY A 272 8.72 -27.56 -4.03
N ARG A 273 7.69 -26.79 -3.69
CA ARG A 273 7.26 -25.65 -4.50
C ARG A 273 6.71 -24.54 -3.62
N LEU A 274 7.12 -23.31 -3.91
CA LEU A 274 6.55 -22.08 -3.37
C LEU A 274 5.84 -21.37 -4.54
N ALA A 275 4.52 -21.48 -4.60
CA ALA A 275 3.75 -20.98 -5.73
C ALA A 275 2.34 -20.56 -5.34
N GLY A 276 1.80 -19.61 -6.09
CA GLY A 276 0.38 -19.32 -6.15
C GLY A 276 -0.17 -19.45 -7.57
N ARG A 277 -1.48 -19.23 -7.72
CA ARG A 277 -2.15 -19.19 -9.05
C ARG A 277 -1.70 -18.02 -9.94
N ASP A 278 -1.02 -17.04 -9.36
CA ASP A 278 -0.47 -15.87 -10.03
C ASP A 278 0.80 -15.41 -9.29
N ARG A 279 1.56 -14.52 -9.92
CA ARG A 279 2.82 -13.96 -9.39
C ARG A 279 2.68 -13.28 -8.04
N TYR A 280 1.52 -12.67 -7.76
CA TYR A 280 1.29 -11.96 -6.49
C TYR A 280 1.14 -12.97 -5.35
N ARG A 281 0.42 -14.06 -5.59
CA ARG A 281 0.28 -15.18 -4.64
C ARG A 281 1.55 -16.00 -4.52
N THR A 282 2.34 -16.13 -5.58
CA THR A 282 3.69 -16.71 -5.46
C THR A 282 4.57 -15.85 -4.56
N ALA A 283 4.61 -14.53 -4.76
CA ALA A 283 5.35 -13.62 -3.86
C ALA A 283 4.91 -13.76 -2.40
N ILE A 284 3.60 -13.91 -2.14
CA ILE A 284 3.07 -14.18 -0.80
C ILE A 284 3.52 -15.55 -0.27
N ALA A 285 3.53 -16.61 -1.08
CA ALA A 285 4.01 -17.93 -0.67
C ALA A 285 5.50 -17.88 -0.28
N ILE A 286 6.32 -17.17 -1.05
CA ILE A 286 7.74 -16.95 -0.75
C ILE A 286 7.88 -16.11 0.52
N ALA A 287 7.11 -15.03 0.67
CA ALA A 287 7.12 -14.18 1.85
C ALA A 287 6.73 -14.94 3.13
N LYS A 288 5.72 -15.83 3.08
CA LYS A 288 5.33 -16.67 4.23
C LYS A 288 6.42 -17.67 4.61
N HIS A 289 7.19 -18.16 3.64
CA HIS A 289 8.32 -19.06 3.89
C HIS A 289 9.51 -18.30 4.50
N ALA A 290 9.90 -17.17 3.91
CA ALA A 290 11.01 -16.35 4.39
C ALA A 290 10.73 -15.69 5.76
N TYR A 291 9.49 -15.25 5.97
CA TYR A 291 9.02 -14.58 7.16
C TYR A 291 7.77 -15.28 7.73
N PRO A 292 7.94 -16.39 8.46
CA PRO A 292 6.82 -17.14 9.04
C PRO A 292 6.07 -16.32 10.09
N SER A 293 6.80 -15.50 10.84
CA SER A 293 6.28 -14.59 11.89
C SER A 293 5.91 -13.21 11.33
N ARG A 294 5.22 -12.39 12.15
CA ARG A 294 4.94 -10.99 11.83
C ARG A 294 6.24 -10.19 11.70
N THR A 295 6.28 -9.26 10.75
CA THR A 295 7.38 -8.31 10.54
C THR A 295 6.87 -6.89 10.72
N SER A 296 7.73 -6.01 11.22
CA SER A 296 7.39 -4.59 11.40
C SER A 296 7.19 -3.86 10.07
N ARG A 297 7.87 -4.32 9.01
CA ARG A 297 7.81 -3.74 7.66
C ARG A 297 7.32 -4.77 6.65
N VAL A 298 6.59 -4.29 5.65
CA VAL A 298 6.32 -5.02 4.40
C VAL A 298 6.61 -4.09 3.24
N TYR A 299 7.36 -4.58 2.27
CA TYR A 299 7.77 -3.84 1.08
C TYR A 299 6.88 -4.20 -0.09
N LEU A 300 6.49 -3.21 -0.88
CA LEU A 300 5.73 -3.37 -2.10
C LEU A 300 6.60 -2.93 -3.28
N ALA A 301 6.65 -3.76 -4.32
CA ALA A 301 7.34 -3.48 -5.57
C ALA A 301 6.43 -3.75 -6.77
N ARG A 302 6.65 -3.02 -7.87
CA ARG A 302 5.93 -3.25 -9.13
C ARG A 302 6.24 -4.66 -9.67
N GLY A 303 5.19 -5.41 -10.01
CA GLY A 303 5.27 -6.81 -10.42
C GLY A 303 4.58 -7.13 -11.75
N ASP A 304 4.27 -6.13 -12.57
CA ASP A 304 3.41 -6.27 -13.76
C ASP A 304 4.06 -6.99 -14.95
N GLY A 305 5.38 -7.21 -14.95
CA GLY A 305 6.08 -7.83 -16.07
C GLY A 305 6.86 -6.85 -16.95
N GLN A 306 6.74 -5.54 -16.70
CA GLN A 306 7.28 -4.50 -17.60
C GLN A 306 8.54 -3.84 -17.04
N ASN A 307 8.61 -3.65 -15.71
CA ASN A 307 9.76 -3.03 -15.06
C ASN A 307 9.95 -3.60 -13.65
N PHE A 308 11.17 -4.04 -13.35
CA PHE A 308 11.53 -4.68 -12.09
C PHE A 308 12.81 -4.11 -11.45
N ALA A 309 13.33 -2.99 -11.96
CA ALA A 309 14.59 -2.43 -11.50
C ALA A 309 14.60 -2.17 -9.98
N ASP A 310 13.51 -1.61 -9.45
CA ASP A 310 13.36 -1.33 -8.01
C ASP A 310 13.26 -2.64 -7.19
N ALA A 311 12.64 -3.68 -7.75
CA ALA A 311 12.54 -4.99 -7.11
C ALA A 311 13.90 -5.72 -7.06
N VAL A 312 14.71 -5.63 -8.11
CA VAL A 312 16.06 -6.22 -8.14
C VAL A 312 16.95 -5.58 -7.08
N ALA A 313 16.93 -4.24 -6.98
CA ALA A 313 17.69 -3.51 -5.97
C ALA A 313 17.23 -3.83 -4.53
N SER A 314 16.00 -4.33 -4.35
CA SER A 314 15.42 -4.65 -3.05
C SER A 314 15.76 -6.04 -2.52
N GLY A 315 16.40 -6.90 -3.31
CA GLY A 315 16.60 -8.31 -2.92
C GLY A 315 17.36 -8.51 -1.62
N MET A 316 18.26 -7.57 -1.25
CA MET A 316 19.06 -7.60 -0.01
C MET A 316 18.30 -7.15 1.25
N ILE A 317 17.03 -6.76 1.12
CA ILE A 317 16.18 -6.34 2.24
C ILE A 317 15.89 -7.56 3.12
N ALA A 318 16.27 -7.45 4.39
CA ALA A 318 16.25 -8.57 5.34
C ALA A 318 15.31 -8.35 6.55
N ASP A 319 14.70 -7.17 6.68
CA ASP A 319 13.84 -6.78 7.79
C ASP A 319 12.33 -6.83 7.46
N GLY A 320 11.96 -7.34 6.28
CA GLY A 320 10.57 -7.56 5.91
C GLY A 320 10.40 -8.22 4.53
N PRO A 321 9.22 -8.80 4.26
CA PRO A 321 8.92 -9.42 2.98
C PRO A 321 8.73 -8.37 1.88
N VAL A 322 9.17 -8.71 0.66
CA VAL A 322 8.87 -7.96 -0.57
C VAL A 322 7.71 -8.63 -1.29
N LEU A 323 6.59 -7.92 -1.38
CA LEU A 323 5.40 -8.36 -2.12
C LEU A 323 5.28 -7.58 -3.42
N LEU A 324 4.60 -8.19 -4.37
CA LEU A 324 4.36 -7.60 -5.68
C LEU A 324 2.99 -6.93 -5.73
N THR A 325 2.93 -5.81 -6.43
CA THR A 325 1.69 -5.12 -6.80
C THR A 325 1.58 -5.04 -8.32
N PRO A 326 0.38 -4.78 -8.86
CA PRO A 326 0.24 -4.54 -10.29
C PRO A 326 0.88 -3.20 -10.69
N GLY A 327 0.72 -2.82 -11.96
CA GLY A 327 1.33 -1.62 -12.55
C GLY A 327 0.94 -0.31 -11.85
N PRO A 328 1.44 0.84 -12.35
CA PRO A 328 1.23 2.13 -11.70
C PRO A 328 -0.26 2.41 -11.58
N CYS A 329 -0.71 2.72 -10.37
CA CYS A 329 -2.06 3.16 -10.02
C CYS A 329 -3.13 2.07 -10.00
N GLU A 330 -2.78 0.80 -10.24
CA GLU A 330 -3.71 -0.30 -9.98
C GLU A 330 -3.79 -0.58 -8.46
N PRO A 331 -4.99 -0.83 -7.91
CA PRO A 331 -5.15 -1.23 -6.52
C PRO A 331 -4.32 -2.49 -6.18
N VAL A 332 -3.83 -2.58 -4.94
CA VAL A 332 -3.20 -3.84 -4.49
C VAL A 332 -4.18 -5.00 -4.63
N ARG A 333 -3.69 -6.14 -5.11
CA ARG A 333 -4.54 -7.31 -5.30
C ARG A 333 -5.08 -7.77 -3.95
N ALA A 334 -6.30 -8.31 -3.94
CA ALA A 334 -6.95 -8.79 -2.72
C ALA A 334 -6.11 -9.79 -1.90
N ALA A 335 -5.21 -10.57 -2.52
CA ALA A 335 -4.29 -11.44 -1.79
C ALA A 335 -3.22 -10.66 -1.02
N THR A 336 -2.64 -9.62 -1.64
CA THR A 336 -1.66 -8.74 -1.01
C THR A 336 -2.32 -7.96 0.13
N ALA A 337 -3.51 -7.42 -0.09
CA ALA A 337 -4.35 -6.80 0.93
C ALA A 337 -4.61 -7.74 2.12
N ALA A 338 -5.05 -8.98 1.85
CA ALA A 338 -5.29 -9.97 2.89
C ALA A 338 -4.02 -10.33 3.67
N PHE A 339 -2.85 -10.39 3.01
CA PHE A 339 -1.58 -10.60 3.68
C PHE A 339 -1.23 -9.43 4.61
N LEU A 340 -1.37 -8.19 4.15
CA LEU A 340 -1.14 -7.00 4.97
C LEU A 340 -2.05 -6.99 6.20
N LYS A 341 -3.34 -7.32 6.00
CA LYS A 341 -4.33 -7.46 7.06
C LYS A 341 -4.00 -8.59 8.04
N GLU A 342 -3.46 -9.71 7.58
CA GLU A 342 -3.05 -10.84 8.44
C GLU A 342 -1.81 -10.49 9.28
N ARG A 343 -0.86 -9.77 8.69
CA ARG A 343 0.44 -9.49 9.30
C ARG A 343 0.45 -8.25 10.17
N HIS A 344 -0.42 -7.28 9.91
CA HIS A 344 -0.46 -5.98 10.58
C HIS A 344 0.92 -5.31 10.68
N PRO A 345 1.61 -5.10 9.55
CA PRO A 345 2.90 -4.44 9.59
C PRO A 345 2.75 -3.02 10.10
N THR A 346 3.71 -2.59 10.92
CA THR A 346 3.74 -1.21 11.43
C THR A 346 4.07 -0.19 10.35
N ARG A 347 4.64 -0.63 9.21
CA ARG A 347 5.05 0.21 8.07
C ARG A 347 4.85 -0.54 6.76
N VAL A 348 4.29 0.14 5.77
CA VAL A 348 4.27 -0.34 4.38
C VAL A 348 5.25 0.52 3.58
N VAL A 349 6.15 -0.11 2.84
CA VAL A 349 7.24 0.58 2.13
C VAL A 349 7.05 0.44 0.62
N ALA A 350 6.90 1.53 -0.10
CA ALA A 350 6.93 1.57 -1.56
C ALA A 350 8.38 1.54 -2.08
N LEU A 351 8.69 0.59 -2.95
CA LEU A 351 9.96 0.51 -3.67
C LEU A 351 9.78 1.11 -5.07
N GLY A 352 10.34 2.31 -5.28
CA GLY A 352 10.23 3.05 -6.54
C GLY A 352 9.33 4.29 -6.46
N GLY A 353 9.43 5.12 -7.49
CA GLY A 353 8.67 6.37 -7.63
C GLY A 353 7.19 6.17 -7.96
N GLU A 354 6.47 7.26 -8.20
CA GLU A 354 5.04 7.24 -8.55
C GLU A 354 4.76 6.41 -9.83
N ASP A 355 5.67 6.42 -10.81
CA ASP A 355 5.58 5.63 -12.05
C ASP A 355 5.76 4.11 -11.83
N ALA A 356 6.34 3.72 -10.69
CA ALA A 356 6.43 2.33 -10.28
C ALA A 356 5.21 1.93 -9.44
N LEU A 357 4.92 2.74 -8.42
CA LEU A 357 3.89 2.51 -7.43
C LEU A 357 3.19 3.82 -7.12
N CYS A 358 2.00 4.03 -7.68
CA CYS A 358 1.25 5.24 -7.37
C CYS A 358 0.85 5.27 -5.91
N THR A 359 0.79 6.48 -5.35
CA THR A 359 0.46 6.62 -3.94
C THR A 359 -0.98 6.19 -3.63
N SER A 360 -1.91 6.22 -4.59
CA SER A 360 -3.27 5.67 -4.42
C SER A 360 -3.25 4.15 -4.11
N SER A 361 -2.43 3.38 -4.83
CA SER A 361 -2.23 1.95 -4.59
C SER A 361 -1.61 1.69 -3.22
N MET A 362 -0.62 2.50 -2.85
CA MET A 362 0.06 2.41 -1.55
C MET A 362 -0.87 2.78 -0.39
N ARG A 363 -1.78 3.72 -0.60
CA ARG A 363 -2.83 4.06 0.38
C ARG A 363 -3.74 2.87 0.61
N GLY A 364 -4.28 2.23 -0.43
CA GLY A 364 -5.08 1.02 -0.28
C GLY A 364 -4.37 -0.06 0.56
N ALA A 365 -3.10 -0.31 0.25
CA ALA A 365 -2.26 -1.23 1.01
C ALA A 365 -2.08 -0.84 2.49
N SER A 366 -1.83 0.45 2.73
CA SER A 366 -1.74 1.04 4.04
C SER A 366 -3.03 0.80 4.82
N LEU A 367 -4.20 1.09 4.24
CA LEU A 367 -5.51 0.86 4.86
C LEU A 367 -5.74 -0.60 5.23
N ASP A 368 -5.35 -1.53 4.33
CA ASP A 368 -5.50 -2.96 4.56
C ASP A 368 -4.57 -3.48 5.68
N ALA A 369 -3.43 -2.82 5.92
CA ALA A 369 -2.48 -3.20 6.96
C ALA A 369 -2.98 -2.88 8.38
N ARG A 370 -3.89 -1.91 8.56
CA ARG A 370 -4.30 -1.46 9.89
C ARG A 370 -5.37 -2.40 10.48
N PRO A 371 -5.20 -2.88 11.73
CA PRO A 371 -6.27 -3.61 12.41
C PRO A 371 -7.51 -2.72 12.54
N THR A 372 -8.69 -3.27 12.29
CA THR A 372 -9.96 -2.60 12.63
C THR A 372 -10.08 -2.49 14.14
N VAL A 373 -10.32 -1.29 14.65
CA VAL A 373 -10.55 -1.04 16.08
C VAL A 373 -12.05 -1.03 16.34
N ASP A 374 -12.49 -1.82 17.32
CA ASP A 374 -13.87 -1.79 17.81
C ASP A 374 -13.92 -0.86 19.03
N CYS A 375 -14.51 0.32 18.85
CA CYS A 375 -14.61 1.37 19.87
C CYS A 375 -15.77 1.17 20.86
N ASP A 376 -16.58 0.12 20.70
CA ASP A 376 -17.54 -0.32 21.73
C ASP A 376 -16.81 -1.09 22.85
N VAL A 377 -15.68 -1.73 22.54
CA VAL A 377 -14.86 -2.47 23.52
C VAL A 377 -13.55 -1.76 23.86
N THR A 378 -12.98 -1.02 22.91
CA THR A 378 -11.72 -0.31 23.06
C THR A 378 -11.99 1.13 23.47
N ARG A 379 -11.20 1.67 24.41
CA ARG A 379 -11.29 3.08 24.80
C ARG A 379 -10.73 3.96 23.68
N CYS A 380 -11.56 4.35 22.72
CA CYS A 380 -11.13 5.17 21.60
C CYS A 380 -11.26 6.68 21.88
N VAL A 381 -10.41 7.49 21.24
CA VAL A 381 -10.53 8.96 21.15
C VAL A 381 -10.12 9.39 19.74
N ALA A 382 -10.85 10.34 19.15
CA ALA A 382 -10.46 10.98 17.89
C ALA A 382 -9.85 12.36 18.16
N LEU A 383 -8.61 12.55 17.70
CA LEU A 383 -8.01 13.89 17.62
C LEU A 383 -8.40 14.51 16.28
N THR A 384 -8.94 15.72 16.31
CA THR A 384 -9.40 16.44 15.11
C THR A 384 -8.78 17.82 15.03
N PHE A 385 -8.50 18.29 13.81
CA PHE A 385 -7.82 19.56 13.55
C PHE A 385 -8.58 20.38 12.51
N ASP A 386 -8.93 21.61 12.86
CA ASP A 386 -9.71 22.53 12.04
C ASP A 386 -8.83 23.66 11.48
N ASP A 387 -9.40 24.42 10.55
CA ASP A 387 -8.83 25.63 9.89
C ASP A 387 -7.59 25.44 9.03
N GLY A 388 -6.95 24.28 9.08
CA GLY A 388 -5.83 23.93 8.22
C GLY A 388 -6.23 23.68 6.76
N PRO A 389 -5.24 23.36 5.90
CA PRO A 389 -3.81 23.28 6.21
C PRO A 389 -3.12 24.65 6.36
N GLY A 390 -2.03 24.71 7.12
CA GLY A 390 -1.22 25.93 7.29
C GLY A 390 0.27 25.62 7.52
N ARG A 391 1.03 26.64 7.94
CA ARG A 391 2.50 26.54 8.09
C ARG A 391 2.98 25.47 9.09
N TYR A 392 2.15 25.08 10.06
CA TYR A 392 2.49 24.09 11.09
C TYR A 392 1.96 22.68 10.81
N THR A 393 1.05 22.52 9.84
CA THR A 393 0.45 21.21 9.49
C THR A 393 1.52 20.17 9.17
N GLY A 394 2.60 20.55 8.46
CA GLY A 394 3.71 19.66 8.17
C GLY A 394 4.38 19.08 9.42
N THR A 395 4.62 19.91 10.44
CA THR A 395 5.22 19.49 11.72
C THR A 395 4.28 18.59 12.54
N LEU A 396 2.97 18.89 12.49
CA LEU A 396 1.98 18.02 13.09
C LEU A 396 1.94 16.64 12.42
N LEU A 397 1.99 16.59 11.09
CA LEU A 397 2.04 15.33 10.33
C LEU A 397 3.30 14.52 10.65
N ASP A 398 4.47 15.18 10.78
CA ASP A 398 5.70 14.51 11.25
C ASP A 398 5.50 13.88 12.64
N THR A 399 4.89 14.62 13.57
CA THR A 399 4.58 14.12 14.92
C THR A 399 3.64 12.93 14.88
N LEU A 400 2.53 13.03 14.14
CA LEU A 400 1.56 11.95 14.02
C LEU A 400 2.17 10.68 13.40
N ALA A 401 3.06 10.84 12.42
CA ALA A 401 3.81 9.75 11.82
C ALA A 401 4.77 9.08 12.81
N ASP A 402 5.47 9.86 13.64
CA ASP A 402 6.38 9.36 14.69
C ASP A 402 5.64 8.53 15.74
N TYR A 403 4.47 9.02 16.18
CA TYR A 403 3.62 8.30 17.15
C TYR A 403 2.74 7.22 16.51
N ARG A 404 2.63 7.18 15.17
CA ARG A 404 1.77 6.27 14.39
C ARG A 404 0.29 6.39 14.76
N VAL A 405 -0.15 7.63 14.90
CA VAL A 405 -1.50 7.98 15.33
C VAL A 405 -2.26 8.60 14.16
N PRO A 406 -3.45 8.10 13.80
CA PRO A 406 -4.31 8.75 12.82
C PRO A 406 -4.96 10.00 13.44
N ALA A 407 -5.49 10.86 12.57
CA ALA A 407 -6.26 12.04 12.97
C ALA A 407 -7.24 12.39 11.85
N THR A 408 -8.22 13.24 12.16
CA THR A 408 -9.15 13.80 11.16
C THR A 408 -8.89 15.29 11.02
N PHE A 409 -8.66 15.76 9.79
CA PHE A 409 -8.42 17.17 9.47
C PHE A 409 -9.65 17.74 8.75
N PHE A 410 -10.31 18.72 9.34
CA PHE A 410 -11.38 19.48 8.69
C PHE A 410 -10.75 20.72 8.05
N GLN A 411 -10.65 20.72 6.72
CA GLN A 411 -9.85 21.70 6.00
C GLN A 411 -10.68 22.76 5.30
N VAL A 412 -10.21 23.99 5.37
CA VAL A 412 -10.81 25.16 4.72
C VAL A 412 -10.30 25.25 3.28
N GLY A 413 -11.20 25.35 2.31
CA GLY A 413 -10.83 25.28 0.88
C GLY A 413 -9.79 26.31 0.43
N GLN A 414 -9.88 27.57 0.89
CA GLN A 414 -8.87 28.60 0.63
C GLN A 414 -7.48 28.22 1.18
N MET A 415 -7.44 27.50 2.28
CA MET A 415 -6.20 27.03 2.88
C MET A 415 -5.62 25.86 2.08
N VAL A 416 -6.48 25.00 1.52
CA VAL A 416 -6.08 23.95 0.58
C VAL A 416 -5.46 24.55 -0.69
N ASP A 417 -6.04 25.61 -1.27
CA ASP A 417 -5.44 26.29 -2.45
C ASP A 417 -4.00 26.78 -2.14
N ALA A 418 -3.77 27.31 -0.94
CA ALA A 418 -2.45 27.80 -0.52
C ALA A 418 -1.46 26.68 -0.11
N TYR A 419 -1.94 25.63 0.55
CA TYR A 419 -1.10 24.61 1.20
C TYR A 419 -1.50 23.16 0.87
N GLY A 420 -2.13 22.92 -0.28
CA GLY A 420 -2.73 21.63 -0.65
C GLY A 420 -1.76 20.46 -0.73
N ALA A 421 -0.44 20.72 -0.78
CA ALA A 421 0.58 19.71 -0.58
C ALA A 421 0.46 19.01 0.79
N TYR A 422 0.07 19.73 1.85
CA TYR A 422 -0.17 19.16 3.18
C TYR A 422 -1.50 18.40 3.26
N SER A 423 -2.56 18.85 2.58
CA SER A 423 -3.81 18.08 2.42
C SER A 423 -3.54 16.73 1.77
N ARG A 424 -2.79 16.76 0.65
CA ARG A 424 -2.33 15.56 -0.03
C ARG A 424 -1.51 14.69 0.92
N ARG A 425 -0.53 15.27 1.62
CA ARG A 425 0.31 14.53 2.57
C ARG A 425 -0.52 13.84 3.66
N ALA A 426 -1.42 14.57 4.32
CA ALA A 426 -2.31 14.04 5.35
C ALA A 426 -3.12 12.85 4.84
N TYR A 427 -3.77 12.99 3.68
CA TYR A 427 -4.54 11.93 3.06
C TYR A 427 -3.70 10.68 2.73
N LEU A 428 -2.47 10.88 2.24
CA LEU A 428 -1.57 9.79 1.86
C LEU A 428 -0.94 9.08 3.05
N GLU A 429 -0.68 9.79 4.14
CA GLU A 429 -0.17 9.21 5.40
C GLU A 429 -1.22 8.44 6.18
N GLY A 430 -2.45 8.39 5.65
CA GLY A 430 -3.56 7.69 6.27
C GLY A 430 -4.21 8.53 7.36
N HIS A 431 -4.31 9.84 7.19
CA HIS A 431 -5.26 10.63 7.97
C HIS A 431 -6.59 10.73 7.22
N GLU A 432 -7.65 11.05 7.94
CA GLU A 432 -8.92 11.43 7.34
C GLU A 432 -8.89 12.93 7.03
N VAL A 433 -9.21 13.31 5.80
CA VAL A 433 -9.37 14.69 5.39
C VAL A 433 -10.85 14.92 5.12
N ALA A 434 -11.42 15.97 5.69
CA ALA A 434 -12.84 16.28 5.73
C ALA A 434 -13.09 17.76 5.43
N ASN A 435 -14.33 18.10 5.09
CA ASN A 435 -14.70 19.43 4.62
C ASN A 435 -14.90 20.41 5.79
N HIS A 436 -14.36 21.62 5.66
CA HIS A 436 -14.62 22.73 6.59
C HIS A 436 -15.02 24.02 5.86
N THR A 437 -15.75 23.90 4.74
CA THR A 437 -16.19 25.01 3.87
C THR A 437 -15.06 25.76 3.16
N TRP A 438 -15.41 26.64 2.23
CA TRP A 438 -14.41 27.29 1.36
C TRP A 438 -13.65 28.37 2.11
N ASP A 439 -14.38 29.23 2.83
CA ASP A 439 -13.81 30.44 3.46
C ASP A 439 -14.14 30.57 4.96
N HIS A 440 -14.53 29.47 5.60
CA HIS A 440 -14.92 29.42 7.02
C HIS A 440 -16.16 30.28 7.37
N THR A 441 -17.03 30.54 6.39
CA THR A 441 -18.28 31.27 6.64
C THR A 441 -19.27 30.44 7.47
N GLN A 442 -19.94 31.11 8.40
CA GLN A 442 -21.01 30.50 9.20
C GLN A 442 -22.22 30.13 8.32
N LEU A 443 -22.39 28.82 8.06
CA LEU A 443 -23.39 28.28 7.13
C LEU A 443 -24.84 28.69 7.47
N THR A 444 -25.17 28.92 8.74
CA THR A 444 -26.53 29.31 9.17
C THR A 444 -26.96 30.69 8.67
N LEU A 445 -26.02 31.54 8.25
CA LEU A 445 -26.28 32.85 7.66
C LEU A 445 -26.48 32.79 6.14
N LEU A 446 -26.26 31.63 5.54
CA LEU A 446 -26.29 31.42 4.10
C LEU A 446 -27.57 30.70 3.65
N THR A 447 -27.98 30.97 2.41
CA THR A 447 -29.01 30.18 1.73
C THR A 447 -28.52 28.76 1.46
N ARG A 448 -29.43 27.80 1.24
CA ARG A 448 -29.05 26.39 0.97
C ARG A 448 -28.10 26.25 -0.22
N ALA A 449 -28.28 27.04 -1.28
CA ALA A 449 -27.43 27.02 -2.48
C ALA A 449 -26.03 27.55 -2.18
N GLN A 450 -25.92 28.62 -1.38
CA GLN A 450 -24.62 29.12 -0.92
C GLN A 450 -23.91 28.11 -0.02
N GLN A 451 -24.62 27.46 0.91
CA GLN A 451 -24.03 26.38 1.71
C GLN A 451 -23.54 25.21 0.85
N GLN A 452 -24.26 24.87 -0.23
CA GLN A 452 -23.80 23.83 -1.17
C GLN A 452 -22.52 24.26 -1.88
N TRP A 453 -22.47 25.53 -2.32
CA TRP A 453 -21.30 26.07 -2.99
C TRP A 453 -20.05 26.02 -2.10
N GLU A 454 -20.19 26.37 -0.81
CA GLU A 454 -19.10 26.30 0.18
C GLU A 454 -18.46 24.91 0.24
N VAL A 455 -19.27 23.85 0.29
CA VAL A 455 -18.77 22.47 0.40
C VAL A 455 -18.26 21.94 -0.94
N ASP A 456 -18.96 22.21 -2.05
CA ASP A 456 -18.60 21.73 -3.38
C ASP A 456 -17.27 22.31 -3.86
N VAL A 457 -17.03 23.61 -3.66
CA VAL A 457 -15.78 24.24 -4.08
C VAL A 457 -14.60 23.75 -3.25
N THR A 458 -14.81 23.48 -1.95
CA THR A 458 -13.79 22.90 -1.08
C THR A 458 -13.40 21.49 -1.51
N ASP A 459 -14.38 20.62 -1.80
CA ASP A 459 -14.10 19.28 -2.31
C ASP A 459 -13.41 19.34 -3.67
N ASN A 460 -13.85 20.23 -4.58
CA ASN A 460 -13.18 20.42 -5.87
C ASN A 460 -11.70 20.82 -5.71
N GLU A 461 -11.37 21.66 -4.73
CA GLU A 461 -9.98 22.05 -4.45
C GLU A 461 -9.16 20.89 -3.87
N LEU A 462 -9.73 20.15 -2.91
CA LEU A 462 -9.12 18.92 -2.39
C LEU A 462 -8.83 17.88 -3.50
N ASN A 463 -9.76 17.71 -4.44
CA ASN A 463 -9.59 16.82 -5.59
C ASN A 463 -8.44 17.24 -6.52
N GLN A 464 -8.25 18.54 -6.74
CA GLN A 464 -7.11 19.06 -7.51
C GLN A 464 -5.77 18.67 -6.87
N HIS A 465 -5.74 18.52 -5.54
CA HIS A 465 -4.59 18.06 -4.77
C HIS A 465 -4.54 16.54 -4.54
N GLY A 466 -5.45 15.77 -5.15
CA GLY A 466 -5.46 14.31 -5.09
C GLY A 466 -6.07 13.73 -3.81
N VAL A 467 -6.86 14.52 -3.10
CA VAL A 467 -7.74 14.07 -2.01
C VAL A 467 -9.14 13.87 -2.60
N PRO A 468 -9.74 12.67 -2.56
CA PRO A 468 -11.10 12.43 -3.07
C PRO A 468 -12.15 13.27 -2.34
N ASP A 469 -13.35 13.33 -2.93
CA ASP A 469 -14.55 13.88 -2.28
C ASP A 469 -14.64 13.43 -0.82
N THR A 470 -14.76 14.41 0.06
CA THR A 470 -14.82 14.15 1.48
C THR A 470 -16.15 13.51 1.86
N THR A 471 -16.18 12.88 3.03
CA THR A 471 -17.38 12.15 3.50
C THR A 471 -17.96 12.68 4.80
N LEU A 472 -17.29 13.66 5.40
CA LEU A 472 -17.67 14.30 6.65
C LEU A 472 -17.56 15.82 6.47
N LEU A 473 -18.48 16.55 7.11
CA LEU A 473 -18.46 18.00 7.19
C LEU A 473 -18.41 18.41 8.66
N ARG A 474 -17.50 19.29 9.02
CA ARG A 474 -17.62 20.08 10.24
C ARG A 474 -18.07 21.49 9.85
N PRO A 475 -19.28 21.93 10.21
CA PRO A 475 -19.68 23.32 9.97
C PRO A 475 -18.82 24.29 10.80
N PRO A 476 -18.31 25.38 10.20
CA PRO A 476 -17.65 26.46 10.94
C PRO A 476 -18.44 26.89 12.18
N TYR A 477 -17.72 27.17 13.27
CA TYR A 477 -18.29 27.53 14.58
C TYR A 477 -19.21 26.46 15.20
N GLY A 478 -19.20 25.23 14.68
CA GLY A 478 -20.18 24.19 15.04
C GLY A 478 -21.63 24.56 14.71
N SER A 479 -21.85 25.58 13.87
CA SER A 479 -23.17 26.15 13.63
C SER A 479 -23.86 25.47 12.45
N PHE A 480 -25.02 24.88 12.68
CA PHE A 480 -25.81 24.21 11.65
C PHE A 480 -27.31 24.40 11.84
N ASN A 481 -28.06 24.27 10.75
CA ASN A 481 -29.52 24.25 10.75
C ASN A 481 -30.07 23.12 9.88
N SER A 482 -31.39 23.11 9.66
CA SER A 482 -32.04 22.08 8.82
C SER A 482 -31.54 22.07 7.38
N LEU A 483 -31.05 23.20 6.85
CA LEU A 483 -30.48 23.29 5.50
C LEU A 483 -29.09 22.64 5.47
N THR A 484 -28.26 22.90 6.49
CA THR A 484 -26.92 22.31 6.61
C THR A 484 -26.97 20.79 6.67
N ARG A 485 -27.94 20.21 7.39
CA ARG A 485 -28.14 18.75 7.46
C ARG A 485 -28.53 18.10 6.12
N GLN A 486 -28.93 18.90 5.13
CA GLN A 486 -29.30 18.42 3.80
C GLN A 486 -28.13 18.50 2.81
N LEU A 487 -26.92 18.88 3.24
CA LEU A 487 -25.71 19.00 2.39
C LEU A 487 -25.18 17.68 1.84
N GLY A 488 -25.71 16.55 2.29
CA GLY A 488 -25.22 15.22 1.86
C GLY A 488 -24.14 14.65 2.76
N PHE A 489 -23.79 15.34 3.85
CA PHE A 489 -22.76 14.92 4.81
C PHE A 489 -23.35 14.60 6.19
N PRO A 490 -22.78 13.64 6.93
CA PRO A 490 -22.81 13.67 8.38
C PRO A 490 -22.10 14.93 8.90
N LEU A 491 -22.66 15.55 9.92
CA LEU A 491 -22.08 16.71 10.59
C LEU A 491 -21.31 16.28 11.83
N VAL A 492 -20.03 16.62 11.90
CA VAL A 492 -19.14 16.25 13.00
C VAL A 492 -18.91 17.45 13.92
N ILE A 493 -19.37 17.35 15.15
CA ILE A 493 -19.13 18.29 16.25
C ILE A 493 -18.15 17.63 17.23
N TRP A 494 -17.86 18.28 18.36
CA TRP A 494 -16.94 17.83 19.40
C TRP A 494 -17.60 17.81 20.77
N ASP A 495 -17.03 17.03 21.70
CA ASP A 495 -17.35 17.09 23.14
C ASP A 495 -16.18 17.60 23.99
N VAL A 496 -15.00 17.78 23.40
CA VAL A 496 -13.81 18.33 24.06
C VAL A 496 -13.26 19.50 23.25
N ASP A 497 -13.20 20.67 23.88
CA ASP A 497 -12.60 21.90 23.34
C ASP A 497 -11.52 22.43 24.33
N PRO A 498 -10.23 22.44 23.95
CA PRO A 498 -9.16 22.99 24.77
C PRO A 498 -8.99 24.51 24.62
N ARG A 499 -9.72 25.16 23.73
CA ARG A 499 -9.60 26.59 23.38
C ARG A 499 -8.15 26.96 23.12
N ASP A 500 -7.53 26.22 22.21
CA ASP A 500 -6.14 26.40 21.81
C ASP A 500 -5.91 27.67 20.98
N TRP A 501 -6.97 28.26 20.43
CA TRP A 501 -6.95 29.56 19.74
C TRP A 501 -7.14 30.76 20.70
N ASP A 502 -7.85 30.59 21.82
CA ASP A 502 -8.26 31.68 22.72
C ASP A 502 -7.08 32.23 23.54
N ASN A 503 -6.60 33.41 23.16
CA ASN A 503 -5.45 34.10 23.79
C ASN A 503 -4.14 33.30 23.77
N SER A 504 -3.97 32.41 22.78
CA SER A 504 -2.74 31.61 22.55
C SER A 504 -2.18 30.96 23.82
N PRO A 505 -2.93 30.06 24.49
CA PRO A 505 -2.50 29.43 25.73
C PRO A 505 -1.26 28.56 25.49
N SER A 506 -0.49 28.29 26.55
CA SER A 506 0.67 27.39 26.43
C SER A 506 0.26 25.97 26.04
N ALA A 507 1.14 25.23 25.37
CA ALA A 507 0.93 23.81 25.03
C ALA A 507 0.57 22.95 26.26
N ALA A 508 1.17 23.23 27.42
CA ALA A 508 0.83 22.57 28.68
C ALA A 508 -0.61 22.84 29.14
N THR A 509 -1.12 24.05 28.88
CA THR A 509 -2.52 24.41 29.18
C THR A 509 -3.47 23.71 28.22
N VAL A 510 -3.18 23.71 26.92
CA VAL A 510 -3.94 22.97 25.90
C VAL A 510 -4.05 21.49 26.30
N ARG A 511 -2.90 20.84 26.53
CA ARG A 511 -2.83 19.46 27.03
C ARG A 511 -3.68 19.26 28.29
N SER A 512 -3.53 20.11 29.30
CA SER A 512 -4.26 19.96 30.57
C SER A 512 -5.77 20.01 30.37
N ARG A 513 -6.27 20.87 29.47
CA ARG A 513 -7.69 20.99 29.18
C ARG A 513 -8.21 19.74 28.46
N VAL A 514 -7.50 19.25 27.44
CA VAL A 514 -7.83 17.98 26.75
C VAL A 514 -7.90 16.83 27.77
N MET A 515 -6.85 16.64 28.57
CA MET A 515 -6.76 15.51 29.49
C MET A 515 -7.77 15.58 30.64
N SER A 516 -8.28 16.78 30.97
CA SER A 516 -9.32 16.94 32.00
C SER A 516 -10.73 16.59 31.52
N ALA A 517 -10.97 16.62 30.20
CA ALA A 517 -12.30 16.45 29.60
C ALA A 517 -12.45 15.13 28.83
N VAL A 518 -11.36 14.57 28.29
CA VAL A 518 -11.40 13.35 27.50
C VAL A 518 -11.96 12.15 28.28
N ARG A 519 -12.80 11.40 27.57
CA ARG A 519 -13.34 10.10 28.00
C ARG A 519 -13.42 9.15 26.79
N PRO A 520 -13.68 7.84 26.99
CA PRO A 520 -13.88 6.92 25.87
C PRO A 520 -15.00 7.42 24.95
N GLY A 521 -14.70 7.49 23.67
CA GLY A 521 -15.61 7.98 22.64
C GLY A 521 -15.44 9.45 22.26
N SER A 522 -14.59 10.22 22.95
CA SER A 522 -14.51 11.68 22.71
C SER A 522 -13.95 12.05 21.34
N ILE A 523 -14.45 13.18 20.82
CA ILE A 523 -13.93 13.91 19.66
C ILE A 523 -13.32 15.21 20.19
N VAL A 524 -12.01 15.38 20.00
CA VAL A 524 -11.24 16.53 20.49
C VAL A 524 -11.06 17.53 19.35
N LEU A 525 -11.57 18.75 19.53
CA LEU A 525 -11.33 19.89 18.63
C LEU A 525 -9.97 20.52 18.93
N GLN A 526 -9.17 20.76 17.89
CA GLN A 526 -7.91 21.49 17.93
C GLN A 526 -7.71 22.22 16.60
N HIS A 527 -6.72 23.10 16.50
CA HIS A 527 -6.41 23.89 15.30
C HIS A 527 -4.93 23.79 14.94
N ASP A 528 -4.61 23.19 13.79
CA ASP A 528 -3.22 22.96 13.35
C ASP A 528 -2.57 24.21 12.74
N ILE A 529 -3.28 25.34 12.71
CA ILE A 529 -2.75 26.67 12.38
C ILE A 529 -2.10 27.36 13.59
N HIS A 530 -2.23 26.81 14.81
CA HIS A 530 -1.66 27.36 16.04
C HIS A 530 -0.47 26.53 16.56
N PRO A 531 0.72 27.16 16.79
CA PRO A 531 1.92 26.42 17.20
C PRO A 531 1.74 25.75 18.56
N ASN A 532 1.07 26.43 19.51
CA ASN A 532 0.80 25.89 20.83
C ASN A 532 -0.11 24.64 20.80
N SER A 533 -0.97 24.51 19.80
CA SER A 533 -1.78 23.30 19.60
C SER A 533 -0.90 22.16 19.12
N VAL A 534 -0.10 22.39 18.07
CA VAL A 534 0.82 21.39 17.49
C VAL A 534 1.85 20.91 18.53
N ASP A 535 2.41 21.83 19.32
CA ASP A 535 3.36 21.52 20.40
C ASP A 535 2.72 20.70 21.55
N ALA A 536 1.40 20.75 21.73
CA ALA A 536 0.70 20.00 22.76
C ALA A 536 0.44 18.53 22.36
N VAL A 537 0.28 18.26 21.05
CA VAL A 537 -0.05 16.94 20.51
C VAL A 537 0.87 15.80 20.98
N PRO A 538 2.21 15.90 20.96
CA PRO A 538 3.05 14.79 21.41
C PRO A 538 2.82 14.43 22.89
N LEU A 539 2.50 15.43 23.72
CA LEU A 539 2.19 15.23 25.14
C LEU A 539 0.80 14.61 25.33
N ILE A 540 -0.19 15.07 24.56
CA ILE A 540 -1.56 14.53 24.56
C ILE A 540 -1.54 13.05 24.14
N ILE A 541 -0.88 12.73 23.02
CA ILE A 541 -0.77 11.34 22.54
C ILE A 541 -0.12 10.44 23.59
N SER A 542 0.98 10.91 24.21
CA SER A 542 1.70 10.16 25.23
C SER A 542 0.82 9.86 26.44
N ASP A 543 0.07 10.84 26.94
CA ASP A 543 -0.82 10.67 28.09
C ASP A 543 -2.01 9.75 27.77
N LEU A 544 -2.65 9.93 26.61
CA LEU A 544 -3.78 9.10 26.18
C LEU A 544 -3.34 7.64 26.02
N THR A 545 -2.21 7.41 25.37
CA THR A 545 -1.65 6.07 25.20
C THR A 545 -1.31 5.44 26.55
N ALA A 546 -0.68 6.20 27.47
CA ALA A 546 -0.37 5.73 28.81
C ALA A 546 -1.62 5.37 29.64
N GLN A 547 -2.75 6.03 29.37
CA GLN A 547 -4.05 5.73 29.98
C GLN A 547 -4.83 4.60 29.27
N GLY A 548 -4.24 3.99 28.24
CA GLY A 548 -4.82 2.87 27.50
C GLY A 548 -5.85 3.28 26.45
N TYR A 549 -5.86 4.55 26.02
CA TYR A 549 -6.67 4.97 24.89
C TYR A 549 -6.05 4.55 23.56
N THR A 550 -6.91 4.25 22.59
CA THR A 550 -6.53 4.04 21.19
C THR A 550 -6.98 5.24 20.37
N LEU A 551 -6.06 5.83 19.62
CA LEU A 551 -6.36 6.99 18.78
C LEU A 551 -6.79 6.55 17.38
N VAL A 552 -7.90 7.12 16.92
CA VAL A 552 -8.65 6.74 15.71
C VAL A 552 -9.12 7.97 14.95
N THR A 553 -9.53 7.83 13.69
CA THR A 553 -10.26 8.89 12.98
C THR A 553 -11.72 8.94 13.41
N VAL A 554 -12.44 9.99 13.02
CA VAL A 554 -13.88 10.12 13.33
C VAL A 554 -14.68 8.97 12.71
N SER A 555 -14.42 8.59 11.46
CA SER A 555 -15.12 7.46 10.83
C SER A 555 -14.80 6.10 11.47
N GLU A 556 -13.61 5.93 12.07
CA GLU A 556 -13.27 4.74 12.85
C GLU A 556 -13.92 4.75 14.22
N LEU A 557 -13.99 5.93 14.85
CA LEU A 557 -14.63 6.14 16.14
C LEU A 557 -16.14 5.86 16.07
N VAL A 558 -16.79 6.32 15.00
CA VAL A 558 -18.24 6.20 14.78
C VAL A 558 -18.50 5.67 13.36
N PRO A 559 -18.45 4.35 13.15
CA PRO A 559 -18.64 3.78 11.82
C PRO A 559 -20.11 3.86 11.36
N GLY A 560 -20.33 3.96 10.05
CA GLY A 560 -21.67 3.84 9.45
C GLY A 560 -22.54 5.09 9.52
N LEU A 561 -21.91 6.27 9.69
CA LEU A 561 -22.62 7.56 9.64
C LEU A 561 -23.32 7.79 8.30
N ARG A 562 -24.51 8.39 8.35
CA ARG A 562 -25.31 8.72 7.17
C ARG A 562 -25.43 10.22 6.98
N PRO A 563 -25.64 10.68 5.73
CA PRO A 563 -25.96 12.08 5.45
C PRO A 563 -27.05 12.64 6.39
N GLY A 564 -26.77 13.80 7.00
CA GLY A 564 -27.68 14.48 7.93
C GLY A 564 -27.64 14.00 9.38
N ASP A 565 -26.88 12.95 9.71
CA ASP A 565 -26.56 12.61 11.09
C ASP A 565 -25.71 13.72 11.72
N VAL A 566 -25.88 13.98 13.02
CA VAL A 566 -25.03 14.90 13.79
C VAL A 566 -24.34 14.13 14.90
N VAL A 567 -23.02 14.21 14.98
CA VAL A 567 -22.17 13.43 15.89
C VAL A 567 -21.44 14.37 16.81
N TYR A 568 -21.54 14.14 18.13
CA TYR A 568 -20.75 14.86 19.12
C TYR A 568 -19.59 14.02 19.66
N ARG A 569 -19.79 12.69 19.69
CA ARG A 569 -18.86 11.66 20.18
C ARG A 569 -19.41 10.27 19.87
N HIS A 570 -18.62 9.22 20.12
CA HIS A 570 -19.13 7.84 20.08
C HIS A 570 -20.27 7.63 21.08
N GLY A 571 -21.35 7.00 20.60
CA GLY A 571 -22.58 6.78 21.35
C GLY A 571 -23.51 8.00 21.48
N ASP A 572 -23.19 9.15 20.87
CA ASP A 572 -24.06 10.34 20.81
C ASP A 572 -24.21 10.81 19.36
N VAL A 573 -25.07 10.09 18.62
CA VAL A 573 -25.40 10.34 17.22
C VAL A 573 -26.87 10.69 17.11
N ARG A 574 -27.18 11.87 16.57
CA ARG A 574 -28.55 12.31 16.27
C ARG A 574 -28.88 12.03 14.82
N SER A 575 -29.72 11.04 14.58
CA SER A 575 -30.02 10.60 13.21
C SER A 575 -30.76 11.64 12.39
N ALA A 576 -30.54 11.61 11.07
CA ALA A 576 -31.39 12.29 10.08
C ALA A 576 -32.89 12.00 10.36
N GLY A 577 -33.66 13.04 10.68
CA GLY A 577 -35.12 12.96 10.90
C GLY A 577 -35.63 13.00 12.36
N THR A 578 -34.76 13.04 13.38
CA THR A 578 -35.18 12.99 14.81
C THR A 578 -34.96 14.27 15.62
N ALA A 579 -34.58 15.38 15.00
CA ALA A 579 -34.41 16.65 15.72
C ALA A 579 -34.94 17.85 14.92
N SER A 580 -35.87 18.55 15.56
CA SER A 580 -36.31 19.93 15.30
C SER A 580 -35.13 20.90 15.30
N SER A 581 -35.27 22.01 14.57
CA SER A 581 -34.31 23.12 14.47
C SER A 581 -33.69 23.56 15.81
N PRO A 582 -32.46 24.11 15.81
CA PRO A 582 -31.75 24.49 17.03
C PRO A 582 -32.51 25.59 17.79
N GLY A 583 -32.85 25.27 19.04
CA GLY A 583 -33.55 26.11 20.00
C GLY A 583 -33.72 25.42 21.35
N ASP A 584 -33.71 24.08 21.37
CA ASP A 584 -33.88 23.32 22.60
C ASP A 584 -32.55 23.05 23.30
N THR A 585 -32.51 23.49 24.56
CA THR A 585 -31.46 23.18 25.52
C THR A 585 -31.61 21.72 25.96
N ILE A 586 -30.57 20.90 25.79
CA ILE A 586 -30.56 19.51 26.23
C ILE A 586 -30.07 19.46 27.67
N THR A 587 -30.72 18.73 28.56
CA THR A 587 -30.20 18.47 29.90
C THR A 587 -29.91 16.98 30.02
N LEU A 588 -28.65 16.61 30.27
CA LEU A 588 -28.22 15.25 30.51
C LEU A 588 -28.77 14.72 31.85
N PRO A 589 -28.82 13.39 32.06
CA PRO A 589 -29.34 12.78 33.29
C PRO A 589 -28.61 13.17 34.58
N ASP A 590 -27.37 13.66 34.47
CA ASP A 590 -26.57 14.18 35.58
C ASP A 590 -26.83 15.67 35.89
N GLY A 591 -27.78 16.29 35.19
CA GLY A 591 -28.12 17.71 35.31
C GLY A 591 -27.28 18.63 34.42
N THR A 592 -26.39 18.10 33.57
CA THR A 592 -25.59 18.91 32.65
C THR A 592 -26.45 19.49 31.54
N VAL A 593 -26.52 20.81 31.45
CA VAL A 593 -27.29 21.53 30.45
C VAL A 593 -26.43 21.73 29.18
N LEU A 594 -26.60 20.89 28.17
CA LEU A 594 -26.16 21.07 26.78
C LEU A 594 -27.12 22.04 26.05
N GLY A 595 -27.06 23.33 26.41
CA GLY A 595 -27.64 24.46 25.68
C GLY A 595 -26.75 24.96 24.55
N PRO A 596 -27.14 26.00 23.79
CA PRO A 596 -26.52 26.36 22.52
C PRO A 596 -25.02 26.50 22.72
N PHE A 597 -24.21 25.81 21.90
CA PHE A 597 -22.76 25.86 22.00
C PHE A 597 -22.32 27.32 21.92
N LEU A 598 -21.96 27.87 23.08
CA LEU A 598 -21.24 29.11 23.26
C LEU A 598 -19.82 28.70 23.60
N ASP A 599 -18.97 28.46 22.60
CA ASP A 599 -17.56 28.83 22.73
C ASP A 599 -16.74 29.03 21.47
N GLU A 600 -17.27 28.85 20.25
CA GLU A 600 -16.84 29.69 19.12
C GLU A 600 -17.79 30.91 18.91
N ALA A 601 -19.08 30.74 19.20
CA ALA A 601 -20.15 31.72 18.95
C ALA A 601 -20.32 32.77 20.06
N GLY A 602 -19.23 33.33 20.59
CA GLY A 602 -19.29 34.37 21.62
C GLY A 602 -20.07 35.62 21.19
N VAL A 603 -21.33 35.70 21.63
CA VAL A 603 -22.29 36.83 21.73
C VAL A 603 -23.51 36.71 20.78
N PRO A 604 -24.75 36.61 21.32
CA PRO A 604 -25.97 36.86 20.56
C PRO A 604 -25.96 38.33 20.08
N GLY A 605 -25.76 38.51 18.79
CA GLY A 605 -25.67 39.82 18.15
C GLY A 605 -24.20 40.21 17.91
N VAL A 606 -23.76 40.00 16.68
CA VAL A 606 -22.40 40.24 16.17
C VAL A 606 -21.38 39.23 16.70
N ALA A 607 -21.31 38.07 16.03
CA ALA A 607 -20.06 37.31 16.03
C ALA A 607 -18.96 38.24 15.50
N PRO A 608 -17.78 38.35 16.14
CA PRO A 608 -16.67 39.03 15.52
C PRO A 608 -16.32 38.23 14.27
N SER A 609 -16.67 38.76 13.10
CA SER A 609 -15.99 38.38 11.88
C SER A 609 -14.52 38.72 12.11
N VAL A 610 -13.68 37.74 12.43
CA VAL A 610 -12.23 37.91 12.23
C VAL A 610 -12.09 38.07 10.72
N PRO A 611 -11.76 39.26 10.20
CA PRO A 611 -11.66 39.44 8.77
C PRO A 611 -10.60 38.48 8.24
N LEU A 612 -10.83 37.85 7.09
CA LEU A 612 -9.88 36.95 6.42
C LEU A 612 -8.44 37.52 6.36
N LEU A 613 -8.30 38.85 6.31
CA LEU A 613 -7.03 39.56 6.41
C LEU A 613 -6.27 39.28 7.71
N GLU A 614 -6.94 39.14 8.85
CA GLU A 614 -6.32 38.92 10.16
C GLU A 614 -5.83 37.46 10.30
N LEU A 615 -6.57 36.48 9.77
CA LEU A 615 -6.12 35.08 9.65
C LEU A 615 -4.93 34.95 8.69
N LEU A 616 -4.99 35.62 7.53
CA LEU A 616 -3.87 35.66 6.57
C LEU A 616 -2.66 36.45 7.10
N GLU A 617 -2.86 37.48 7.93
CA GLU A 617 -1.80 38.27 8.57
C GLU A 617 -1.11 37.53 9.71
N GLN A 618 -1.83 36.72 10.50
CA GLN A 618 -1.20 35.84 11.49
C GLN A 618 -0.32 34.74 10.85
N GLN A 619 -0.56 34.45 9.57
CA GLN A 619 0.18 33.45 8.80
C GLN A 619 1.36 33.99 7.98
N ARG A 620 1.42 35.30 7.68
CA ARG A 620 2.62 35.99 7.17
C ARG A 620 3.64 36.22 8.27
#